data_AF-A0AA39UHF7-F1
#
_entry.id   AF-A0AA39UHF7-F1
#
_cell.length_a   1.000
_cell.length_b   1.000
_cell.length_c   1.000
_cell.angle_alpha   90.00
_cell.angle_beta   90.00
_cell.angle_gamma   90.00
#
_symmetry.space_group_name_H-M   'P 1'
#
loop_
_entity.id
_entity.type
_entity.pdbx_description
1 polymer ?
#
loop_
_entity_poly.entity_id
_entity_poly.type
_entity_poly.pdbx_seq_one_letter_code
_entity_poly.pdbx_strand_id
1 'polypeptide(L)'
;MSYTGIDGVVEVISLGEKGIRDVSFTSETSPKDKFEIIRDLNDGVHHDRLLYITPKNLCNTEFSGTLEPVYEDRGLNRLVMDEVHCISEWGHDF
;
A
#
# COMPACT_ATOMS: atom_id res chain seq x y z
N MET A 1 -3.29 3.54 -28.19
CA MET A 1 -3.39 2.61 -27.04
C MET A 1 -3.08 3.43 -25.81
N SER A 2 -4.11 3.99 -25.20
CA SER A 2 -4.01 4.71 -23.93
C SER A 2 -3.90 3.66 -22.83
N TYR A 3 -2.72 3.53 -22.24
CA TYR A 3 -2.54 2.85 -20.97
C TYR A 3 -3.38 3.58 -19.93
N THR A 4 -4.61 3.11 -19.72
CA THR A 4 -5.32 3.40 -18.48
C THR A 4 -4.62 2.54 -17.44
N GLY A 5 -3.69 3.16 -16.70
CA GLY A 5 -3.20 2.59 -15.46
C GLY A 5 -4.41 2.09 -14.68
N ILE A 6 -4.38 0.82 -14.34
CA ILE A 6 -5.43 0.22 -13.52
C ILE A 6 -5.15 0.79 -12.13
N ASP A 7 -5.78 1.93 -11.84
CA ASP A 7 -5.60 2.64 -10.58
C ASP A 7 -5.84 1.63 -9.44
N GLY A 8 -4.87 1.47 -8.53
CA GLY A 8 -5.01 0.56 -7.38
C GLY A 8 -6.28 0.80 -6.56
N VAL A 9 -6.89 1.98 -6.71
CA VAL A 9 -8.22 2.35 -6.18
C VAL A 9 -9.35 1.46 -6.73
N VAL A 10 -9.33 1.08 -8.01
CA VAL A 10 -10.33 0.18 -8.61
C VAL A 10 -10.22 -1.23 -8.04
N GLU A 11 -9.00 -1.69 -7.77
CA GLU A 11 -8.76 -3.01 -7.20
C GLU A 11 -9.21 -3.09 -5.72
N VAL A 12 -8.90 -2.06 -4.93
CA VAL A 12 -9.37 -1.86 -3.55
C VAL A 12 -10.90 -1.97 -3.47
N ILE A 13 -11.63 -1.28 -4.35
CA ILE A 13 -13.10 -1.33 -4.37
C ILE A 13 -13.61 -2.76 -4.62
N SER A 14 -12.98 -3.52 -5.53
CA SER A 14 -13.38 -4.90 -5.85
C SER A 14 -13.14 -5.90 -4.71
N LEU A 15 -12.12 -5.66 -3.88
CA LEU A 15 -11.77 -6.52 -2.75
C LEU A 15 -12.74 -6.30 -1.58
N GLY A 16 -13.11 -5.05 -1.32
CA GLY A 16 -14.15 -4.72 -0.34
C GLY A 16 -15.49 -5.42 -0.63
N GLU A 17 -15.91 -5.50 -1.90
CA GLU A 17 -17.12 -6.24 -2.31
C GLU A 17 -17.06 -7.75 -1.99
N LYS A 18 -15.85 -8.31 -1.91
CA LYS A 18 -15.60 -9.72 -1.57
C LYS A 18 -15.43 -9.94 -0.07
N GLY A 19 -15.62 -8.91 0.76
CA GLY A 19 -15.45 -8.97 2.21
C GLY A 19 -13.99 -9.09 2.65
N ILE A 20 -13.04 -8.74 1.79
CA ILE A 20 -11.63 -8.64 2.14
C ILE A 20 -11.40 -7.22 2.65
N ARG A 21 -10.76 -7.09 3.81
CA ARG A 21 -10.37 -5.78 4.34
C ARG A 21 -9.07 -5.34 3.68
N ASP A 22 -9.10 -4.16 3.10
CA ASP A 22 -7.96 -3.54 2.44
C ASP A 22 -7.99 -2.02 2.63
N VAL A 23 -6.81 -1.42 2.57
CA VAL A 23 -6.60 0.02 2.70
C VAL A 23 -5.58 0.50 1.69
N SER A 24 -5.67 1.78 1.34
CA SER A 24 -4.72 2.43 0.44
C SER A 24 -4.06 3.63 1.11
N PHE A 25 -2.75 3.74 0.99
CA PHE A 25 -1.92 4.83 1.48
C PHE A 25 -1.28 5.56 0.28
N THR A 26 -2.09 6.38 -0.38
CA THR A 26 -1.73 7.13 -1.60
C THR A 26 -1.82 8.65 -1.37
N SER A 27 -1.63 9.46 -2.41
CA SER A 27 -1.91 10.90 -2.34
C SER A 27 -3.39 11.23 -2.21
N GLU A 28 -4.28 10.32 -2.65
CA GLU A 28 -5.73 10.51 -2.67
C GLU A 28 -6.39 10.10 -1.34
N THR A 29 -5.72 9.27 -0.54
CA THR A 29 -6.16 8.91 0.80
C THR A 29 -6.26 10.14 1.69
N SER A 30 -7.39 10.31 2.38
CA SER A 30 -7.62 11.46 3.24
C SER A 30 -6.62 11.48 4.41
N PRO A 31 -6.27 12.66 4.96
CA PRO A 31 -5.38 12.75 6.12
C PRO A 31 -5.88 11.96 7.33
N LYS A 32 -7.20 11.90 7.51
CA LYS A 32 -7.83 11.13 8.57
C LYS A 32 -7.59 9.64 8.37
N ASP A 33 -7.82 9.12 7.16
CA ASP A 33 -7.66 7.68 6.90
C ASP A 33 -6.18 7.27 6.97
N LYS A 34 -5.25 8.13 6.52
CA LYS A 34 -3.81 7.91 6.71
C LYS A 34 -3.45 7.78 8.19
N PHE A 35 -4.00 8.64 9.03
CA PHE A 35 -3.77 8.58 10.47
C PHE A 35 -4.31 7.28 11.07
N GLU A 36 -5.51 6.85 10.66
CA GLU A 36 -6.11 5.59 11.11
C GLU A 36 -5.29 4.37 10.68
N ILE A 37 -4.79 4.33 9.44
CA ILE A 37 -3.90 3.26 8.94
C ILE A 37 -2.62 3.20 9.76
N ILE A 38 -1.97 4.36 10.01
CA ILE A 38 -0.74 4.39 10.83
C ILE A 38 -1.03 3.95 12.26
N ARG A 39 -2.19 4.29 12.81
CA ARG A 39 -2.59 3.83 14.14
C ARG A 39 -2.78 2.32 14.18
N ASP A 40 -3.45 1.73 13.18
CA ASP A 40 -3.66 0.28 13.06
C ASP A 40 -2.31 -0.47 12.96
N LEU A 41 -1.41 -0.01 12.09
CA LEU A 41 -0.07 -0.61 11.96
C LEU A 41 0.72 -0.60 13.28
N ASN A 42 0.50 0.39 14.14
CA ASN A 42 1.20 0.50 15.42
C ASN A 42 0.48 -0.20 16.58
N ASP A 43 -0.77 -0.66 16.42
CA ASP A 43 -1.54 -1.26 17.51
C ASP A 43 -1.25 -2.75 17.73
N GLY A 44 -0.60 -3.40 16.76
CA GLY A 44 -0.19 -4.82 16.82
C GLY A 44 -1.32 -5.82 16.55
N VAL A 45 -2.55 -5.37 16.33
CA VAL A 45 -3.70 -6.22 16.01
C VAL A 45 -3.91 -6.33 14.49
N HIS A 46 -3.26 -5.45 13.71
CA HIS A 46 -3.16 -5.43 12.23
C HIS A 46 -4.49 -5.86 11.58
N HIS A 47 -5.49 -5.00 11.62
CA HIS A 47 -6.82 -5.36 11.16
C HIS A 47 -6.89 -5.49 9.64
N ASP A 48 -6.07 -4.73 8.92
CA ASP A 48 -6.06 -4.72 7.48
C ASP A 48 -5.28 -5.91 6.89
N ARG A 49 -5.87 -6.56 5.88
CA ARG A 49 -5.25 -7.74 5.25
C ARG A 49 -4.33 -7.34 4.10
N LEU A 50 -4.57 -6.19 3.49
CA LEU A 50 -3.85 -5.67 2.33
C LEU A 50 -3.68 -4.16 2.49
N LEU A 51 -2.44 -3.70 2.31
CA LEU A 51 -2.09 -2.29 2.30
C LEU A 51 -1.46 -1.94 0.96
N TYR A 52 -2.18 -1.15 0.17
CA TYR A 52 -1.68 -0.59 -1.08
C TYR A 52 -0.91 0.69 -0.80
N ILE A 53 0.32 0.79 -1.30
CA ILE A 53 1.15 1.96 -1.09
C ILE A 53 1.91 2.32 -2.37
N THR A 54 2.06 3.63 -2.62
CA THR A 54 2.88 4.11 -3.74
C THR A 54 4.37 4.12 -3.37
N PRO A 55 5.29 3.97 -4.33
CA PRO A 55 6.73 4.02 -4.05
C PRO A 55 7.16 5.30 -3.32
N LYS A 56 6.58 6.45 -3.70
CA LYS A 56 6.85 7.75 -3.06
C LYS A 56 6.49 7.75 -1.57
N ASN A 57 5.35 7.18 -1.20
CA ASN A 57 4.93 7.12 0.20
C ASN A 57 5.72 6.07 0.98
N LEU A 58 6.08 4.94 0.35
CA LEU A 58 6.91 3.91 0.97
C LEU A 58 8.31 4.43 1.32
N CYS A 59 8.88 5.28 0.48
CA CYS A 59 10.17 5.94 0.71
C CYS A 59 10.11 7.11 1.71
N ASN A 60 8.93 7.46 2.24
CA ASN A 60 8.83 8.44 3.32
C ASN A 60 9.39 7.81 4.61
N THR A 61 10.39 8.45 5.20
CA THR A 61 11.06 7.97 6.42
C THR A 61 10.13 7.74 7.60
N GLU A 62 9.08 8.56 7.73
CA GLU A 62 8.07 8.43 8.78
C GLU A 62 7.26 7.15 8.59
N PHE A 63 6.82 6.87 7.36
CA PHE A 63 6.10 5.65 7.04
C PHE A 63 7.00 4.41 7.12
N SER A 64 8.21 4.46 6.58
CA SER A 64 9.11 3.31 6.62
C SER A 64 9.46 2.90 8.06
N GLY A 65 9.51 3.87 8.99
CA GLY A 65 9.75 3.60 10.40
C GLY A 65 8.61 2.82 11.09
N THR A 66 7.39 2.86 10.56
CA THR A 66 6.27 2.08 11.12
C THR A 66 6.31 0.61 10.68
N LEU A 67 7.02 0.28 9.59
CA LEU A 67 7.10 -1.09 9.09
C LEU A 67 8.02 -1.99 9.93
N GLU A 68 9.02 -1.43 10.61
CA GLU A 68 9.96 -2.21 11.41
C GLU A 68 9.26 -2.89 12.61
N PRO A 69 8.48 -2.17 13.46
CA PRO A 69 7.67 -2.81 14.50
C PRO A 69 6.66 -3.83 13.96
N VAL A 70 6.00 -3.53 12.83
CA VAL A 70 5.03 -4.42 12.18
C VAL A 70 5.70 -5.74 11.75
N TYR A 71 6.94 -5.66 11.25
CA TYR A 71 7.71 -6.82 10.86
C TYR A 71 8.17 -7.65 12.08
N GLU A 72 8.65 -6.99 13.13
CA GLU A 72 9.06 -7.65 14.38
C GLU A 72 7.90 -8.42 15.05
N ASP A 73 6.69 -7.87 14.97
CA ASP A 73 5.45 -8.48 15.48
C ASP A 73 4.84 -9.53 14.52
N ARG A 74 5.49 -9.81 13.38
CA ARG A 74 5.01 -10.73 12.32
C ARG A 74 3.69 -10.31 11.66
N GLY A 75 3.33 -9.02 11.71
CA GLY A 75 2.22 -8.44 10.96
C GLY A 75 2.50 -8.35 9.46
N LEU A 76 3.77 -8.11 9.08
CA LEU A 76 4.18 -8.04 7.68
C LEU A 76 4.44 -9.43 7.10
N ASN A 77 3.43 -10.00 6.44
CA ASN A 77 3.49 -11.35 5.92
C ASN A 77 4.14 -11.45 4.52
N ARG A 78 3.88 -10.48 3.65
CA ARG A 78 4.30 -10.50 2.24
C ARG A 78 4.50 -9.08 1.71
N LEU A 79 5.41 -8.94 0.76
CA LEU A 79 5.59 -7.75 -0.06
C LEU A 79 5.34 -8.13 -1.52
N VAL A 80 4.46 -7.38 -2.19
CA VAL A 80 4.15 -7.54 -3.62
C VAL A 80 4.49 -6.21 -4.30
N MET A 81 5.22 -6.28 -5.41
CA MET A 81 5.54 -5.12 -6.23
C MET A 81 4.79 -5.23 -7.54
N ASP A 82 3.83 -4.34 -7.74
CA ASP A 82 3.14 -4.20 -9.01
C ASP A 82 4.03 -3.44 -10.01
N GLU A 83 3.85 -3.72 -11.31
CA GLU A 83 4.60 -3.06 -12.38
C GLU A 83 6.13 -3.08 -12.18
N VAL A 84 6.67 -4.21 -11.71
CA VAL A 84 8.12 -4.37 -11.43
C VAL A 84 9.01 -4.01 -12.62
N HIS A 85 8.47 -3.99 -13.83
CA HIS A 85 9.18 -3.55 -15.03
C HIS A 85 9.57 -2.06 -15.00
N CYS A 86 8.91 -1.22 -14.19
CA CYS A 86 9.25 0.21 -13.99
C CYS A 86 10.61 0.43 -13.32
N ILE A 87 11.26 -0.61 -12.77
CA ILE A 87 12.60 -0.48 -12.16
C ILE A 87 13.74 -0.54 -13.19
N SER A 88 13.44 -0.79 -14.46
CA SER A 88 14.43 -1.01 -15.52
C SER A 88 14.49 0.19 -16.49
N GLU A 89 15.67 0.82 -16.59
CA GLU A 89 15.98 1.88 -17.58
C GLU A 89 15.86 1.43 -19.06
N TRP A 90 15.63 0.14 -19.32
CA TRP A 90 15.45 -0.42 -20.67
C TRP A 90 13.99 -0.76 -21.01
N GLY A 91 13.04 -0.42 -20.12
CA GLY A 91 11.61 -0.54 -20.34
C GLY A 91 11.07 0.70 -21.07
N HIS A 92 10.13 0.51 -21.98
CA HIS A 92 9.59 1.58 -22.81
C HIS A 92 8.68 2.58 -22.04
N ASP A 93 8.45 2.32 -20.75
CA ASP A 93 7.71 3.16 -19.81
C ASP A 93 8.59 3.40 -18.57
N PHE A 94 9.16 4.61 -18.52
CA PHE A 94 9.86 5.19 -17.37
C PHE A 94 9.24 6.56 -17.08
#